data_AF-A0AA36BU49-F1
#
_entry.id   AF-A0AA36BU49-F1
#
_cell.length_a   1.000
_cell.length_b   1.000
_cell.length_c   1.000
_cell.angle_alpha   90.00
_cell.angle_beta   90.00
_cell.angle_gamma   90.00
#
_symmetry.space_group_name_H-M   'P 1'
#
loop_
_entity.id
_entity.type
_entity.pdbx_description
1 polymer ?
#
loop_
_entity_poly.entity_id
_entity_poly.type
_entity_poly.pdbx_seq_one_letter_code
_entity_poly.pdbx_strand_id
1 'polypeptide(L)'
;MAELLAFVFAMIRKRRLEADKRCYHMKKRHFRRIRAFSRFQSSQRMYFVFNILPTLLLEPSANRVAWTKNRYSYWWDHIVQNTFSSQDWIENFRMSKQTFEYLCNCIRSDIEYSIPDMPRSLPIEKWVAVTVYILSSGCDYRIAENMFGIAISSAHSILRQRTAHNKHRGKSKRQDKTGWLKVAANELDEVLTTKTNENVAKNVILFLGDGMGISTITAGRIYKGQQQKKNGEAFKLAFDRFPHTALIKTYSEDKTTPDSAATATAFLTGVKTNNGVIGLDGRVKHGVCSGNMEDSKVNSILDWALAAGKSVGIVTTTRITHATPAATYAHSPSRDWESDRWMPNGTSCKDIARQLIEDNPNINVILGGGRSNFLPKTATDPEYANKTGYRRDGRNLIEDYLRQVIYTTKLKERKRTAMTPA
;
A
#
# COMPACT_ATOMS: atom_id res chain seq x y z
N MET A 1 25.05 -44.01 -0.67
CA MET A 1 23.74 -43.45 -0.22
C MET A 1 23.48 -43.68 1.27
N ALA A 2 23.56 -44.91 1.78
CA ALA A 2 23.33 -45.20 3.21
C ALA A 2 24.31 -44.50 4.17
N GLU A 3 25.60 -44.46 3.82
CA GLU A 3 26.63 -43.78 4.65
C GLU A 3 26.48 -42.26 4.68
N LEU A 4 26.04 -41.67 3.57
CA LEU A 4 25.79 -40.24 3.43
C LEU A 4 24.57 -39.81 4.27
N LEU A 5 23.53 -40.64 4.32
CA LEU A 5 22.38 -40.45 5.21
C LEU A 5 22.77 -40.60 6.68
N ALA A 6 23.58 -41.59 7.03
CA ALA A 6 24.08 -41.77 8.40
C ALA A 6 24.90 -40.56 8.88
N PHE A 7 25.73 -39.99 8.01
CA PHE A 7 26.51 -38.78 8.31
C PHE A 7 25.62 -37.55 8.52
N VAL A 8 24.60 -37.35 7.67
CA VAL A 8 23.64 -36.25 7.82
C VAL A 8 22.83 -36.39 9.12
N PHE A 9 22.38 -37.60 9.47
CA PHE A 9 21.68 -37.84 10.74
C PHE A 9 22.58 -37.59 11.95
N ALA A 10 23.85 -38.00 11.89
CA ALA A 10 24.83 -37.73 12.94
C ALA A 10 25.06 -36.21 13.13
N MET A 11 25.16 -35.46 12.03
CA MET A 11 25.29 -34.00 12.06
C MET A 11 24.06 -33.30 12.65
N ILE A 12 22.84 -33.73 12.28
CA ILE A 12 21.59 -33.18 12.83
C ILE A 12 21.49 -33.48 14.32
N ARG A 13 21.86 -34.68 14.76
CA ARG A 13 21.83 -35.09 16.18
C ARG A 13 22.86 -34.29 17.00
N LYS A 14 24.06 -34.06 16.46
CA LYS A 14 25.09 -33.21 17.07
C LYS A 14 24.62 -31.75 17.20
N ARG A 15 24.00 -31.19 16.16
CA ARG A 15 23.41 -29.83 16.20
C ARG A 15 22.30 -29.69 17.25
N ARG A 16 21.44 -30.70 17.40
CA ARG A 16 20.40 -30.71 18.45
C ARG A 16 21.01 -30.73 19.86
N LEU A 17 21.99 -31.60 20.11
CA LEU A 17 22.68 -31.68 21.41
C LEU A 17 23.41 -30.38 21.76
N GLU A 18 24.01 -29.70 20.78
CA GLU A 18 24.64 -28.40 20.99
C GLU A 18 23.62 -27.29 21.27
N ALA A 19 22.45 -27.32 20.63
CA ALA A 19 21.36 -26.37 20.88
C ALA A 19 20.78 -26.52 22.30
N ASP A 20 20.60 -27.75 22.78
CA ASP A 20 20.11 -28.03 24.13
C ASP A 20 21.11 -27.59 25.22
N LYS A 21 22.41 -27.82 25.00
CA LYS A 21 23.47 -27.33 25.90
C LYS A 21 23.49 -25.80 25.97
N ARG A 22 23.30 -25.10 24.84
CA ARG A 22 23.19 -23.62 24.79
C ARG A 22 21.96 -23.13 25.54
N CYS A 23 20.81 -23.80 25.38
CA CYS A 23 19.57 -23.46 26.07
C CYS A 23 19.68 -23.64 27.60
N TYR A 24 20.31 -24.75 28.05
CA TYR A 24 20.57 -24.99 29.46
C TYR A 24 21.49 -23.92 30.08
N HIS A 25 22.58 -23.54 29.39
CA HIS A 25 23.47 -22.48 29.85
C HIS A 25 22.80 -21.11 29.88
N MET A 26 21.93 -20.80 28.91
CA MET A 26 21.14 -19.56 28.91
C MET A 26 20.18 -19.49 30.11
N LYS A 27 19.42 -20.57 30.39
CA LYS A 27 18.53 -20.64 31.55
C LYS A 27 19.31 -20.51 32.87
N LYS A 28 20.46 -21.20 32.99
CA LYS A 28 21.33 -21.10 34.18
C LYS A 28 21.87 -19.67 34.39
N ARG A 29 22.23 -18.96 33.32
CA ARG A 29 22.70 -17.56 33.37
C ARG A 29 21.57 -16.60 33.75
N HIS A 30 20.35 -16.85 33.27
CA HIS A 30 19.16 -16.06 33.63
C HIS A 30 18.78 -16.21 35.11
N PHE A 31 18.74 -17.44 35.64
CA PHE A 31 18.46 -17.67 37.06
C PHE A 31 19.55 -17.11 38.00
N ARG A 32 20.82 -17.15 37.58
CA ARG A 32 21.91 -16.48 38.34
C ARG A 32 21.71 -14.97 38.42
N ARG A 33 21.26 -14.32 37.33
CA ARG A 33 20.96 -12.88 37.30
C ARG A 33 19.77 -12.52 38.21
N ILE A 34 18.72 -13.34 38.23
CA ILE A 34 17.57 -13.14 39.13
C ILE A 34 17.99 -13.24 40.60
N ARG A 35 18.80 -14.25 40.96
CA ARG A 35 19.31 -14.40 42.34
C ARG A 35 20.25 -13.26 42.74
N ALA A 36 21.11 -12.80 41.83
CA ALA A 36 21.98 -11.65 42.08
C ALA A 36 21.18 -10.35 42.28
N PHE A 37 20.14 -10.13 41.46
CA PHE A 37 19.25 -8.98 41.58
C PHE A 37 18.45 -9.01 42.89
N SER A 38 17.93 -10.17 43.29
CA SER A 38 17.23 -10.34 44.57
C SER A 38 18.16 -10.05 45.76
N ARG A 39 19.40 -10.54 45.76
CA ARG A 39 20.40 -10.24 46.81
C ARG A 39 20.79 -8.75 46.87
N PHE A 40 20.93 -8.11 45.71
CA PHE A 40 21.18 -6.67 45.61
C PHE A 40 20.02 -5.85 46.22
N GLN A 41 18.78 -6.25 45.94
CA GLN A 41 17.59 -5.57 46.45
C GLN A 41 17.42 -5.73 47.97
N SER A 42 17.78 -6.90 48.53
CA SER A 42 17.82 -7.13 49.98
C SER A 42 18.87 -6.28 50.69
N SER A 43 20.05 -6.13 50.09
CA SER A 43 21.16 -5.32 50.64
C SER A 43 20.85 -3.82 50.63
N GLN A 44 20.20 -3.33 49.56
CA GLN A 44 19.74 -1.94 49.45
C GLN A 44 18.65 -1.58 50.49
N ARG A 45 17.74 -2.52 50.81
CA ARG A 45 16.71 -2.32 51.84
C ARG A 45 17.29 -2.20 53.24
N MET A 46 18.32 -2.96 53.57
CA MET A 46 19.00 -2.85 54.87
C MET A 46 19.75 -1.52 55.01
N TYR A 47 20.39 -1.04 53.93
CA TYR A 47 21.06 0.27 53.91
C TYR A 47 20.09 1.44 54.14
N PHE A 48 18.86 1.34 53.63
CA PHE A 48 17.84 2.38 53.74
C PHE A 48 17.27 2.51 55.16
N VAL A 49 17.11 1.39 55.88
CA VAL A 49 16.55 1.38 57.24
C VAL A 49 17.55 1.89 58.28
N PHE A 50 18.85 1.58 58.13
CA PHE A 50 19.86 1.92 59.15
C PHE A 50 20.49 3.31 58.99
N ASN A 51 20.50 3.92 57.80
CA ASN A 51 21.25 5.17 57.57
C ASN A 51 20.40 6.41 57.25
N ILE A 52 19.12 6.27 56.90
CA ILE A 52 18.30 7.40 56.41
C ILE A 52 17.16 7.78 57.37
N LEU A 53 16.80 6.90 58.30
CA LEU A 53 15.70 7.15 59.23
C LEU A 53 15.97 8.24 60.29
N PRO A 54 17.20 8.45 60.80
CA PRO A 54 17.45 9.51 61.78
C PRO A 54 17.50 10.94 61.19
N THR A 55 17.66 11.08 59.88
CA THR A 55 17.81 12.39 59.20
C THR A 55 16.50 12.94 58.62
N LEU A 56 15.39 12.21 58.69
CA LEU A 56 14.08 12.62 58.15
C LEU A 56 13.15 13.28 59.18
N LEU A 57 13.57 13.42 60.44
CA LEU A 57 12.74 14.02 61.51
C LEU A 57 12.97 15.52 61.71
N LEU A 58 13.87 16.16 60.97
CA LEU A 58 14.10 17.60 61.05
C LEU A 58 14.41 18.16 59.64
N GLU A 59 13.38 18.62 58.92
CA GLU A 59 13.35 19.86 58.11
C GLU A 59 12.22 19.88 57.04
N PRO A 60 11.76 21.09 56.61
CA PRO A 60 10.44 21.30 56.03
C PRO A 60 10.37 21.15 54.50
N SER A 61 9.19 20.71 54.05
CA SER A 61 8.66 20.76 52.68
C SER A 61 9.66 20.66 51.51
N ALA A 62 10.20 19.46 51.26
CA ALA A 62 10.77 19.15 49.96
C ALA A 62 9.66 19.05 48.91
N ASN A 63 9.70 19.92 47.88
CA ASN A 63 8.85 19.80 46.70
C ASN A 63 8.96 18.37 46.13
N ARG A 64 7.83 17.67 46.00
CA ARG A 64 7.78 16.34 45.42
C ARG A 64 8.19 16.40 43.95
N VAL A 65 9.45 16.14 43.64
CA VAL A 65 9.88 15.87 42.26
C VAL A 65 9.36 14.48 41.91
N ALA A 66 8.43 14.41 40.96
CA ALA A 66 7.98 13.13 40.40
C ALA A 66 9.20 12.35 39.92
N TRP A 67 9.26 11.05 40.23
CA TRP A 67 10.30 10.12 39.77
C TRP A 67 10.22 9.93 38.25
N THR A 68 10.61 10.93 37.47
CA THR A 68 10.85 10.81 36.04
C THR A 68 12.29 10.42 35.82
N LYS A 69 12.52 9.17 35.40
CA LYS A 69 13.82 8.72 34.90
C LYS A 69 14.23 9.66 33.75
N ASN A 70 15.40 10.30 33.87
CA ASN A 70 15.96 11.07 32.76
C ASN A 70 16.28 10.11 31.60
N ARG A 71 15.68 10.33 30.44
CA ARG A 71 15.81 9.48 29.26
C ARG A 71 16.54 10.26 28.19
N TYR A 72 17.55 9.64 27.59
CA TYR A 72 18.28 10.25 26.49
C TYR A 72 17.39 10.33 25.25
N SER A 73 17.12 11.54 24.76
CA SER A 73 16.36 11.82 23.54
C SER A 73 17.24 12.39 22.41
N TYR A 74 18.54 12.11 22.46
CA TYR A 74 19.57 12.68 21.59
C TYR A 74 19.26 12.50 20.10
N TRP A 75 18.74 11.33 19.71
CA TRP A 75 18.41 11.06 18.31
C TRP A 75 17.35 12.03 17.77
N TRP A 76 16.24 12.23 18.46
CA TRP A 76 15.24 13.21 18.01
C TRP A 76 15.74 14.65 18.13
N ASP A 77 16.24 15.03 19.31
CA ASP A 77 16.52 16.43 19.62
C ASP A 77 17.75 16.98 18.86
N HIS A 78 18.71 16.12 18.50
CA HIS A 78 19.96 16.56 17.86
C HIS A 78 20.15 15.96 16.46
N ILE A 79 19.89 14.66 16.27
CA ILE A 79 20.17 14.01 14.98
C ILE A 79 19.08 14.36 13.95
N VAL A 80 17.81 14.13 14.29
CA VAL A 80 16.70 14.35 13.34
C VAL A 80 16.52 15.84 13.04
N GLN A 81 16.62 16.71 14.05
CA GLN A 81 16.38 18.14 13.85
C GLN A 81 17.51 18.84 13.07
N ASN A 82 18.78 18.46 13.31
CA ASN A 82 19.93 19.20 12.80
C ASN A 82 20.72 18.51 11.69
N THR A 83 20.64 17.18 11.55
CA THR A 83 21.51 16.43 10.62
C THR A 83 20.79 15.62 9.53
N PHE A 84 19.47 15.40 9.61
CA PHE A 84 18.75 14.61 8.60
C PHE A 84 18.64 15.34 7.26
N SER A 85 19.02 14.66 6.17
CA SER A 85 18.79 15.09 4.80
C SER A 85 17.35 14.83 4.35
N SER A 86 16.93 15.39 3.21
CA SER A 86 15.60 15.13 2.65
C SER A 86 15.34 13.64 2.39
N GLN A 87 16.37 12.88 2.02
CA GLN A 87 16.28 11.44 1.82
C GLN A 87 16.05 10.69 3.13
N ASP A 88 16.74 11.08 4.21
CA ASP A 88 16.58 10.46 5.53
C ASP A 88 15.16 10.64 6.08
N TRP A 89 14.55 11.80 5.82
CA TRP A 89 13.15 12.07 6.16
C TRP A 89 12.18 11.15 5.40
N ILE A 90 12.40 10.92 4.11
CA ILE A 90 11.59 10.01 3.30
C ILE A 90 11.79 8.56 3.76
N GLU A 91 12.99 8.17 4.15
CA GLU A 91 13.27 6.81 4.58
C GLU A 91 12.68 6.48 5.96
N ASN A 92 12.77 7.41 6.91
CA ASN A 92 12.33 7.18 8.29
C ASN A 92 10.86 7.59 8.52
N PHE A 93 10.40 8.67 7.91
CA PHE A 93 9.05 9.23 8.14
C PHE A 93 8.12 9.11 6.93
N ARG A 94 8.61 8.62 5.77
CA ARG A 94 7.84 8.47 4.51
C ARG A 94 7.25 9.79 3.99
N MET A 95 7.85 10.91 4.39
CA MET A 95 7.44 12.26 3.99
C MET A 95 8.63 13.23 4.10
N SER A 96 8.57 14.37 3.44
CA SER A 96 9.56 15.44 3.59
C SER A 96 9.39 16.18 4.93
N LYS A 97 10.46 16.84 5.40
CA LYS A 97 10.42 17.69 6.60
C LYS A 97 9.36 18.79 6.48
N GLN A 98 9.20 19.40 5.31
CA GLN A 98 8.17 20.42 5.07
C GLN A 98 6.75 19.85 5.21
N THR A 99 6.52 18.63 4.72
CA THR A 99 5.22 17.95 4.85
C THR A 99 4.94 17.61 6.31
N PHE A 100 5.97 17.17 7.04
CA PHE A 100 5.89 16.90 8.47
C PHE A 100 5.55 18.17 9.28
N GLU A 101 6.21 19.29 9.01
CA GLU A 101 5.94 20.58 9.66
C GLU A 101 4.53 21.09 9.33
N TYR A 102 4.11 20.96 8.07
CA TYR A 102 2.74 21.25 7.64
C TYR A 102 1.71 20.43 8.44
N LEU A 103 1.93 19.12 8.59
CA LEU A 103 1.07 18.25 9.39
C LEU A 103 1.04 18.68 10.87
N CYS A 104 2.20 18.99 11.46
CA CYS A 104 2.27 19.50 12.82
C CYS A 104 1.46 20.80 12.99
N ASN A 105 1.53 21.71 12.03
CA ASN A 105 0.78 22.97 12.05
C ASN A 105 -0.73 22.76 11.92
N CYS A 106 -1.19 21.87 11.01
CA CYS A 106 -2.61 21.53 10.90
C CYS A 106 -3.16 20.95 12.21
N ILE A 107 -2.39 20.06 12.83
CA ILE A 107 -2.81 19.31 14.02
C ILE A 107 -2.70 20.16 15.31
N ARG A 108 -1.85 21.21 15.31
CA ARG A 108 -1.62 22.05 16.49
C ARG A 108 -2.92 22.61 17.07
N SER A 109 -3.83 23.07 16.19
CA SER A 109 -5.15 23.60 16.58
C SER A 109 -6.07 22.57 17.26
N ASP A 110 -5.98 21.29 16.88
CA ASP A 110 -6.79 20.20 17.45
C ASP A 110 -6.23 19.65 18.77
N ILE A 111 -4.90 19.71 18.97
CA ILE A 111 -4.23 19.09 20.13
C ILE A 111 -4.15 20.05 21.32
N GLU A 112 -3.94 21.35 21.12
CA GLU A 112 -3.82 22.32 22.22
C GLU A 112 -5.10 22.42 23.07
N TYR A 113 -6.27 22.05 22.54
CA TYR A 113 -7.55 22.16 23.25
C TYR A 113 -7.89 20.99 24.21
N SER A 114 -7.11 19.90 24.26
CA SER A 114 -7.63 18.61 24.76
C SER A 114 -7.08 18.07 26.10
N ILE A 115 -6.08 18.65 26.78
CA ILE A 115 -5.47 17.94 27.94
C ILE A 115 -5.10 18.87 29.10
N PRO A 116 -6.01 19.07 30.09
CA PRO A 116 -5.74 19.88 31.28
C PRO A 116 -4.76 19.26 32.31
N ASP A 117 -4.40 17.98 32.17
CA ASP A 117 -3.87 17.18 33.31
C ASP A 117 -2.63 16.33 33.00
N MET A 118 -1.70 16.79 32.14
CA MET A 118 -0.38 16.15 32.03
C MET A 118 0.78 17.03 32.53
N PRO A 119 1.63 16.53 33.46
CA PRO A 119 2.85 17.21 33.85
C PRO A 119 3.87 17.14 32.70
N ARG A 120 4.24 18.31 32.17
CA ARG A 120 5.21 18.58 31.07
C ARG A 120 4.90 17.83 29.76
N SER A 121 4.08 18.48 28.93
CA SER A 121 3.72 18.03 27.57
C SER A 121 4.97 17.78 26.70
N LEU A 122 5.04 16.60 26.08
CA LEU A 122 5.93 16.41 24.93
C LEU A 122 5.56 17.44 23.85
N PRO A 123 6.53 18.08 23.18
CA PRO A 123 6.26 18.96 22.04
C PRO A 123 5.41 18.25 20.99
N ILE A 124 4.51 18.97 20.33
CA ILE A 124 3.58 18.42 19.33
C ILE A 124 4.38 17.77 18.19
N GLU A 125 5.50 18.37 17.82
CA GLU A 125 6.42 17.85 16.81
C GLU A 125 6.94 16.48 17.23
N LYS A 126 7.40 16.35 18.48
CA LYS A 126 7.89 15.08 19.03
C LYS A 126 6.78 14.04 19.11
N TRP A 127 5.55 14.46 19.44
CA TRP A 127 4.37 13.60 19.49
C TRP A 127 3.97 13.05 18.11
N VAL A 128 3.90 13.92 17.11
CA VAL A 128 3.59 13.55 15.72
C VAL A 128 4.70 12.65 15.18
N ALA A 129 5.96 12.97 15.46
CA ALA A 129 7.10 12.19 15.00
C ALA A 129 7.11 10.77 15.55
N VAL A 130 6.85 10.58 16.84
CA VAL A 130 6.74 9.24 17.46
C VAL A 130 5.65 8.43 16.75
N THR A 131 4.50 9.05 16.49
CA THR A 131 3.36 8.39 15.85
C THR A 131 3.68 7.98 14.42
N VAL A 132 4.19 8.92 13.63
CA VAL A 132 4.55 8.68 12.22
C VAL A 132 5.64 7.64 12.14
N TYR A 133 6.69 7.73 12.97
CA TYR A 133 7.82 6.79 12.97
C TYR A 133 7.41 5.35 13.30
N ILE A 134 6.55 5.16 14.31
CA ILE A 134 6.04 3.83 14.66
C ILE A 134 5.19 3.25 13.51
N LEU A 135 4.35 4.07 12.88
CA LEU A 135 3.49 3.64 11.78
C LEU A 135 4.27 3.40 10.47
N SER A 136 5.30 4.20 10.19
CA SER A 136 6.11 4.09 8.98
C SER A 136 7.11 2.94 9.03
N SER A 137 7.67 2.69 10.21
CA SER A 137 8.77 1.74 10.42
C SER A 137 8.31 0.40 10.96
N GLY A 138 7.11 0.33 11.55
CA GLY A 138 6.60 -0.87 12.22
C GLY A 138 7.44 -1.29 13.42
N CYS A 139 8.22 -0.38 14.02
CA CYS A 139 9.17 -0.70 15.07
C CYS A 139 8.49 -0.95 16.42
N ASP A 140 9.10 -1.79 17.26
CA ASP A 140 8.63 -2.02 18.63
C ASP A 140 8.67 -0.75 19.49
N TYR A 141 7.74 -0.62 20.44
CA TYR A 141 7.67 0.53 21.36
C TYR A 141 8.96 0.76 22.17
N ARG A 142 9.76 -0.28 22.41
CA ARG A 142 11.08 -0.15 23.07
C ARG A 142 12.11 0.57 22.21
N ILE A 143 12.04 0.39 20.89
CA ILE A 143 12.90 1.09 19.95
C ILE A 143 12.52 2.57 19.93
N ALA A 144 11.22 2.86 19.83
CA ALA A 144 10.70 4.23 19.90
C ALA A 144 11.04 4.93 21.24
N GLU A 145 10.96 4.21 22.38
CA GLU A 145 11.37 4.69 23.70
C GLU A 145 12.83 5.18 23.70
N ASN A 146 13.75 4.38 23.14
CA ASN A 146 15.17 4.71 23.12
C ASN A 146 15.50 5.84 22.14
N MET A 147 14.80 5.90 21.00
CA MET A 147 15.06 6.90 19.96
C MET A 147 14.51 8.29 20.32
N PHE A 148 13.29 8.34 20.86
CA PHE A 148 12.62 9.59 21.20
C PHE A 148 12.79 10.00 22.67
N GLY A 149 13.41 9.16 23.49
CA GLY A 149 13.59 9.38 24.93
C GLY A 149 12.28 9.47 25.70
N ILE A 150 11.26 8.71 25.28
CA ILE A 150 9.92 8.68 25.90
C ILE A 150 9.71 7.39 26.67
N ALA A 151 8.84 7.36 27.69
CA ALA A 151 8.49 6.11 28.35
C ALA A 151 7.68 5.19 27.41
N ILE A 152 7.83 3.87 27.51
CA ILE A 152 7.00 2.90 26.77
C ILE A 152 5.51 3.19 26.97
N SER A 153 5.11 3.51 28.19
CA SER A 153 3.73 3.88 28.52
C SER A 153 3.28 5.15 27.78
N SER A 154 4.17 6.13 27.63
CA SER A 154 3.92 7.35 26.84
C SER A 154 3.80 7.02 25.35
N ALA A 155 4.71 6.21 24.78
CA ALA A 155 4.63 5.79 23.37
C ALA A 155 3.30 5.07 23.08
N HIS A 156 2.90 4.17 23.98
CA HIS A 156 1.63 3.45 23.89
C HIS A 156 0.41 4.38 24.08
N SER A 157 0.49 5.35 25.00
CA SER A 157 -0.56 6.35 25.22
C SER A 157 -0.73 7.28 24.02
N ILE A 158 0.36 7.75 23.42
CA ILE A 158 0.39 8.58 22.22
C ILE A 158 -0.37 7.88 21.08
N LEU A 159 -0.05 6.61 20.82
CA LEU A 159 -0.72 5.81 19.80
C LEU A 159 -2.21 5.58 20.15
N ARG A 160 -2.52 5.33 21.43
CA ARG A 160 -3.89 5.09 21.90
C ARG A 160 -4.76 6.35 21.90
N GLN A 161 -4.23 7.52 22.23
CA GLN A 161 -5.02 8.74 22.42
C GLN A 161 -5.78 9.12 21.14
N ARG A 162 -5.29 8.80 19.93
CA ARG A 162 -6.06 8.98 18.70
C ARG A 162 -6.99 7.82 18.32
N THR A 163 -6.69 6.58 18.72
CA THR A 163 -7.73 5.53 18.70
C THR A 163 -8.90 5.88 19.63
N ALA A 164 -8.64 6.68 20.66
CA ALA A 164 -9.61 7.13 21.65
C ALA A 164 -10.24 8.50 21.33
N HIS A 165 -9.62 9.41 20.58
CA HIS A 165 -10.24 10.69 20.22
C HIS A 165 -11.38 10.53 19.20
N ASN A 166 -11.44 9.35 18.55
CA ASN A 166 -12.64 8.79 17.92
C ASN A 166 -13.73 8.37 18.96
N LYS A 167 -13.82 9.05 20.13
CA LYS A 167 -14.78 8.78 21.22
C LYS A 167 -16.15 9.43 21.04
N HIS A 168 -16.46 9.96 19.87
CA HIS A 168 -17.84 9.91 19.36
C HIS A 168 -18.18 8.54 18.75
N ARG A 169 -17.41 7.48 19.09
CA ARG A 169 -17.87 6.09 19.01
C ARG A 169 -19.11 5.95 19.88
N GLY A 170 -20.27 5.87 19.22
CA GLY A 170 -21.41 5.16 19.76
C GLY A 170 -20.89 3.86 20.37
N LYS A 171 -21.19 3.61 21.66
CA LYS A 171 -20.79 2.39 22.35
C LYS A 171 -21.28 1.21 21.51
N SER A 172 -20.39 0.60 20.73
CA SER A 172 -20.63 -0.71 20.15
C SER A 172 -20.95 -1.61 21.33
N LYS A 173 -22.22 -2.01 21.49
CA LYS A 173 -22.61 -3.01 22.49
C LYS A 173 -21.60 -4.15 22.36
N ARG A 174 -20.85 -4.44 23.43
CA ARG A 174 -20.01 -5.64 23.48
C ARG A 174 -20.94 -6.81 23.22
N GLN A 175 -20.73 -7.51 22.11
CA GLN A 175 -21.52 -8.70 21.81
C GLN A 175 -21.18 -9.76 22.85
N ASP A 176 -22.22 -10.33 23.41
CA ASP A 176 -22.13 -11.49 24.28
C ASP A 176 -21.87 -12.75 23.43
N LYS A 177 -21.69 -13.89 24.10
CA LYS A 177 -21.50 -15.18 23.43
C LYS A 177 -22.63 -15.48 22.43
N THR A 178 -23.88 -15.15 22.79
CA THR A 178 -25.04 -15.46 21.95
C THR A 178 -25.03 -14.64 20.65
N GLY A 179 -24.62 -13.36 20.72
CA GLY A 179 -24.45 -12.51 19.54
C GLY A 179 -23.46 -13.08 18.52
N TRP A 180 -22.29 -13.53 18.97
CA TRP A 180 -21.29 -14.12 18.07
C TRP A 180 -21.74 -15.44 17.46
N LEU A 181 -22.39 -16.31 18.23
CA LEU A 181 -22.95 -17.57 17.72
C LEU A 181 -24.04 -17.31 16.68
N LYS A 182 -24.87 -16.27 16.87
CA LYS A 182 -25.88 -15.88 15.88
C LYS A 182 -25.25 -15.37 14.59
N VAL A 183 -24.19 -14.58 14.66
CA VAL A 183 -23.45 -14.11 13.47
C VAL A 183 -22.90 -15.31 12.69
N ALA A 184 -22.24 -16.25 13.39
CA ALA A 184 -21.68 -17.45 12.77
C ALA A 184 -22.77 -18.34 12.15
N ALA A 185 -23.91 -18.54 12.82
CA ALA A 185 -25.03 -19.31 12.30
C ALA A 185 -25.60 -18.68 11.02
N ASN A 186 -25.75 -17.36 10.99
CA ASN A 186 -26.22 -16.64 9.80
C ASN A 186 -25.24 -16.75 8.62
N GLU A 187 -23.93 -16.62 8.87
CA GLU A 187 -22.92 -16.76 7.82
C GLU A 187 -22.85 -18.20 7.28
N LEU A 188 -23.02 -19.19 8.16
CA LEU A 188 -23.10 -20.60 7.74
C LEU A 188 -24.33 -20.86 6.87
N ASP A 189 -25.50 -20.34 7.26
CA ASP A 189 -26.73 -20.47 6.48
C ASP A 189 -26.61 -19.79 5.11
N GLU A 190 -25.99 -18.61 5.04
CA GLU A 190 -25.68 -17.93 3.77
C GLU A 190 -24.78 -18.79 2.86
N VAL A 191 -23.75 -19.43 3.40
CA VAL A 191 -22.85 -20.30 2.62
C VAL A 191 -23.57 -21.56 2.13
N LEU A 192 -24.39 -22.19 2.97
CA LEU A 192 -25.12 -23.42 2.62
C LEU A 192 -26.23 -23.18 1.60
N THR A 193 -26.83 -21.98 1.60
CA THR A 193 -27.90 -21.60 0.66
C THR A 193 -27.38 -21.03 -0.66
N THR A 194 -26.13 -20.58 -0.71
CA THR A 194 -25.53 -20.01 -1.92
C THR A 194 -25.34 -21.08 -3.00
N LYS A 195 -26.11 -20.98 -4.08
CA LYS A 195 -25.99 -21.85 -5.26
C LYS A 195 -24.93 -21.31 -6.24
N THR A 196 -24.01 -22.18 -6.66
CA THR A 196 -23.03 -21.85 -7.70
C THR A 196 -23.72 -21.62 -9.05
N ASN A 197 -23.36 -20.53 -9.73
CA ASN A 197 -23.83 -20.26 -11.08
C ASN A 197 -22.88 -20.91 -12.10
N GLU A 198 -23.35 -21.93 -12.79
CA GLU A 198 -22.59 -22.68 -13.81
C GLU A 198 -22.81 -22.17 -15.24
N ASN A 199 -23.66 -21.15 -15.43
CA ASN A 199 -23.94 -20.59 -16.75
C ASN A 199 -22.73 -19.81 -17.29
N VAL A 200 -22.62 -19.76 -18.62
CA VAL A 200 -21.61 -18.95 -19.29
C VAL A 200 -21.88 -17.45 -19.04
N ALA A 201 -20.86 -16.73 -18.58
CA ALA A 201 -20.97 -15.31 -18.29
C ALA A 201 -21.22 -14.49 -19.57
N LYS A 202 -22.36 -13.80 -19.64
CA LYS A 202 -22.65 -12.86 -20.74
C LYS A 202 -21.71 -11.65 -20.70
N ASN A 203 -21.47 -11.14 -19.49
CA ASN A 203 -20.69 -9.93 -19.20
C ASN A 203 -19.59 -10.26 -18.19
N VAL A 204 -18.42 -9.63 -18.34
CA VAL A 204 -17.30 -9.74 -17.40
C VAL A 204 -16.91 -8.33 -16.96
N ILE A 205 -16.82 -8.12 -15.64
CA ILE A 205 -16.42 -6.84 -15.05
C ILE A 205 -15.27 -7.13 -14.09
N LEU A 206 -14.12 -6.52 -14.35
CA LEU A 206 -12.95 -6.61 -13.49
C LEU A 206 -12.74 -5.29 -12.74
N PHE A 207 -12.87 -5.32 -11.42
CA PHE A 207 -12.49 -4.22 -10.55
C PHE A 207 -11.07 -4.43 -10.04
N LEU A 208 -10.20 -3.47 -10.30
CA LEU A 208 -8.80 -3.54 -9.89
C LEU A 208 -8.45 -2.35 -8.99
N GLY A 209 -8.08 -2.64 -7.75
CA GLY A 209 -7.47 -1.67 -6.85
C GLY A 209 -5.95 -1.69 -6.98
N ASP A 210 -5.38 -0.74 -7.72
CA ASP A 210 -3.93 -0.62 -7.86
C ASP A 210 -3.27 -0.35 -6.48
N GLY A 211 -2.33 -1.20 -6.07
CA GLY A 211 -1.72 -1.17 -4.73
C GLY A 211 -2.65 -1.58 -3.57
N MET A 212 -3.85 -2.14 -3.83
CA MET A 212 -4.83 -2.49 -2.80
C MET A 212 -4.58 -3.86 -2.16
N GLY A 213 -3.49 -3.98 -1.40
CA GLY A 213 -3.18 -5.19 -0.62
C GLY A 213 -4.14 -5.43 0.56
N ILE A 214 -3.99 -6.56 1.26
CA ILE A 214 -4.85 -6.98 2.38
C ILE A 214 -4.89 -5.93 3.50
N SER A 215 -3.75 -5.30 3.80
CA SER A 215 -3.64 -4.21 4.76
C SER A 215 -4.47 -2.99 4.34
N THR A 216 -4.37 -2.58 3.07
CA THR A 216 -5.15 -1.49 2.48
C THR A 216 -6.64 -1.78 2.52
N ILE A 217 -7.06 -3.02 2.21
CA ILE A 217 -8.47 -3.44 2.30
C ILE A 217 -8.98 -3.29 3.73
N THR A 218 -8.23 -3.78 4.72
CA THR A 218 -8.63 -3.73 6.14
C THR A 218 -8.69 -2.30 6.65
N ALA A 219 -7.70 -1.46 6.31
CA ALA A 219 -7.71 -0.04 6.65
C ALA A 219 -8.90 0.69 6.01
N GLY A 220 -9.16 0.44 4.72
CA GLY A 220 -10.28 1.01 3.98
C GLY A 220 -11.64 0.59 4.53
N ARG A 221 -11.78 -0.67 4.97
CA ARG A 221 -12.97 -1.20 5.65
C ARG A 221 -13.27 -0.42 6.93
N ILE A 222 -12.26 -0.27 7.80
CA ILE A 222 -12.39 0.45 9.07
C ILE A 222 -12.75 1.91 8.82
N TYR A 223 -12.01 2.57 7.92
CA TYR A 223 -12.24 3.96 7.57
C TYR A 223 -13.67 4.18 7.04
N LYS A 224 -14.11 3.37 6.07
CA LYS A 224 -15.46 3.50 5.48
C LYS A 224 -16.56 3.21 6.49
N GLY A 225 -16.38 2.23 7.37
CA GLY A 225 -17.33 1.96 8.44
C GLY A 225 -17.45 3.12 9.43
N GLN A 226 -16.33 3.73 9.82
CA GLN A 226 -16.32 4.92 10.68
C GLN A 226 -16.97 6.14 10.02
N GLN A 227 -16.70 6.38 8.73
CA GLN A 227 -17.36 7.45 7.95
C GLN A 227 -18.89 7.29 7.94
N GLN A 228 -19.39 6.06 7.93
CA GLN A 228 -20.83 5.75 8.02
C GLN A 228 -21.38 5.70 9.45
N LYS A 229 -20.61 6.13 10.46
CA LYS A 229 -20.96 6.02 11.89
C LYS A 229 -21.30 4.59 12.34
N LYS A 230 -20.74 3.58 11.65
CA LYS A 230 -20.86 2.15 12.00
C LYS A 230 -19.60 1.68 12.73
N ASN A 231 -19.65 0.46 13.26
CA ASN A 231 -18.45 -0.21 13.77
C ASN A 231 -17.51 -0.47 12.58
N GLY A 232 -16.35 0.20 12.56
CA GLY A 232 -15.40 0.13 11.45
C GLY A 232 -14.86 -1.28 11.22
N GLU A 233 -14.47 -1.95 12.29
CA GLU A 233 -13.88 -3.29 12.24
C GLU A 233 -14.89 -4.36 11.77
N ALA A 234 -16.16 -4.22 12.15
CA ALA A 234 -17.23 -5.14 11.75
C ALA A 234 -17.92 -4.74 10.43
N PHE A 235 -17.56 -3.62 9.83
CA PHE A 235 -18.15 -3.16 8.57
C PHE A 235 -17.72 -4.09 7.42
N LYS A 236 -18.62 -4.44 6.50
CA LYS A 236 -18.28 -5.18 5.27
C LYS A 236 -18.30 -4.23 4.07
N LEU A 237 -17.19 -4.16 3.33
CA LEU A 237 -17.12 -3.48 2.03
C LEU A 237 -18.02 -4.18 1.01
N ALA A 238 -18.26 -3.56 -0.15
CA ALA A 238 -19.11 -4.15 -1.18
C ALA A 238 -18.57 -5.49 -1.68
N PHE A 239 -17.25 -5.58 -1.91
CA PHE A 239 -16.58 -6.79 -2.35
C PHE A 239 -16.24 -7.77 -1.21
N ASP A 240 -16.35 -7.37 0.06
CA ASP A 240 -16.26 -8.31 1.19
C ASP A 240 -17.44 -9.30 1.21
N ARG A 241 -18.50 -9.01 0.44
CA ARG A 241 -19.69 -9.86 0.29
C ARG A 241 -19.58 -10.82 -0.89
N PHE A 242 -18.46 -10.82 -1.62
CA PHE A 242 -18.29 -11.75 -2.73
C PHE A 242 -18.12 -13.17 -2.16
N PRO A 243 -18.80 -14.19 -2.72
CA PRO A 243 -18.82 -15.54 -2.16
C PRO A 243 -17.50 -16.29 -2.37
N HIS A 244 -16.64 -15.82 -3.26
CA HIS A 244 -15.38 -16.47 -3.62
C HIS A 244 -14.20 -15.55 -3.35
N THR A 245 -13.17 -16.10 -2.71
CA THR A 245 -11.92 -15.40 -2.40
C THR A 245 -10.75 -16.30 -2.76
N ALA A 246 -9.71 -15.71 -3.34
CA ALA A 246 -8.45 -16.39 -3.64
C ALA A 246 -7.26 -15.46 -3.33
N LEU A 247 -6.11 -16.07 -3.04
CA LEU A 247 -4.83 -15.36 -2.95
C LEU A 247 -4.09 -15.52 -4.28
N ILE A 248 -3.55 -14.41 -4.79
CA ILE A 248 -2.87 -14.36 -6.08
C ILE A 248 -1.37 -14.12 -5.85
N LYS A 249 -0.52 -14.92 -6.51
CA LYS A 249 0.94 -14.75 -6.49
C LYS A 249 1.37 -13.74 -7.55
N THR A 250 1.76 -12.54 -7.11
CA THR A 250 1.93 -11.37 -7.99
C THR A 250 3.31 -11.19 -8.62
N TYR A 251 4.34 -11.97 -8.24
CA TYR A 251 5.71 -11.84 -8.76
C TYR A 251 5.76 -11.71 -10.30
N SER A 252 6.66 -10.87 -10.83
CA SER A 252 6.95 -10.79 -12.26
C SER A 252 7.96 -11.86 -12.65
N GLU A 253 8.25 -12.01 -13.94
CA GLU A 253 9.25 -12.98 -14.40
C GLU A 253 10.67 -12.65 -13.92
N ASP A 254 10.99 -11.37 -13.81
CA ASP A 254 12.31 -10.86 -13.44
C ASP A 254 12.43 -10.40 -11.98
N LYS A 255 11.32 -10.17 -11.25
CA LYS A 255 11.33 -9.61 -9.89
C LYS A 255 10.27 -10.21 -8.95
N THR A 256 10.67 -10.38 -7.69
CA THR A 256 9.76 -10.79 -6.61
C THR A 256 8.70 -9.72 -6.31
N THR A 257 9.09 -8.45 -6.36
CA THR A 257 8.19 -7.30 -6.21
C THR A 257 7.87 -6.75 -7.59
N PRO A 258 6.68 -7.04 -8.14
CA PRO A 258 6.32 -6.64 -9.48
C PRO A 258 5.98 -5.14 -9.56
N ASP A 259 5.90 -4.62 -10.78
CA ASP A 259 5.27 -3.34 -11.06
C ASP A 259 3.85 -3.52 -11.65
N SER A 260 3.13 -2.41 -11.87
CA SER A 260 1.79 -2.44 -12.45
C SER A 260 1.76 -2.99 -13.88
N ALA A 261 2.82 -2.82 -14.68
CA ALA A 261 2.84 -3.28 -16.08
C ALA A 261 2.90 -4.80 -16.18
N ALA A 262 3.84 -5.43 -15.46
CA ALA A 262 3.96 -6.88 -15.46
C ALA A 262 2.72 -7.57 -14.86
N THR A 263 2.18 -7.01 -13.77
CA THR A 263 0.96 -7.57 -13.14
C THR A 263 -0.27 -7.40 -14.04
N ALA A 264 -0.44 -6.25 -14.68
CA ALA A 264 -1.55 -6.02 -15.59
C ALA A 264 -1.51 -6.94 -16.80
N THR A 265 -0.33 -7.14 -17.39
CA THR A 265 -0.15 -8.14 -18.45
C THR A 265 -0.57 -9.53 -17.94
N ALA A 266 -0.17 -9.93 -16.74
CA ALA A 266 -0.51 -11.24 -16.18
C ALA A 266 -2.02 -11.47 -16.01
N PHE A 267 -2.76 -10.55 -15.37
CA PHE A 267 -4.20 -10.79 -15.11
C PHE A 267 -5.12 -10.43 -16.29
N LEU A 268 -4.65 -9.68 -17.29
CA LEU A 268 -5.44 -9.33 -18.48
C LEU A 268 -5.18 -10.26 -19.66
N THR A 269 -3.96 -10.79 -19.80
CA THR A 269 -3.57 -11.64 -20.94
C THR A 269 -3.37 -13.11 -20.54
N GLY A 270 -3.20 -13.39 -19.24
CA GLY A 270 -2.87 -14.72 -18.74
C GLY A 270 -1.38 -15.07 -18.79
N VAL A 271 -0.52 -14.17 -19.28
CA VAL A 271 0.93 -14.40 -19.44
C VAL A 271 1.72 -13.46 -18.53
N LYS A 272 2.66 -14.00 -17.74
CA LYS A 272 3.59 -13.20 -16.95
C LYS A 272 4.70 -12.63 -17.84
N THR A 273 5.25 -11.50 -17.43
CA THR A 273 6.32 -10.81 -18.16
C THR A 273 7.25 -10.06 -17.20
N ASN A 274 8.23 -9.37 -17.76
CA ASN A 274 9.22 -8.57 -17.07
C ASN A 274 8.64 -7.23 -16.58
N ASN A 275 9.19 -6.68 -15.51
CA ASN A 275 8.77 -5.39 -14.99
C ASN A 275 8.92 -4.26 -16.03
N GLY A 276 7.90 -3.40 -16.09
CA GLY A 276 7.83 -2.26 -17.01
C GLY A 276 7.42 -2.64 -18.45
N VAL A 277 7.25 -3.92 -18.76
CA VAL A 277 6.78 -4.39 -20.07
C VAL A 277 5.26 -4.57 -20.05
N ILE A 278 4.59 -4.16 -21.13
CA ILE A 278 3.12 -4.19 -21.27
C ILE A 278 2.76 -5.06 -22.47
N GLY A 279 1.91 -6.07 -22.25
CA GLY A 279 1.28 -6.84 -23.33
C GLY A 279 2.26 -7.63 -24.21
N LEU A 280 3.47 -7.88 -23.69
CA LEU A 280 4.49 -8.70 -24.33
C LEU A 280 4.94 -9.76 -23.34
N ASP A 281 5.34 -10.94 -23.81
CA ASP A 281 5.92 -11.98 -22.96
C ASP A 281 7.34 -11.66 -22.46
N GLY A 282 7.88 -12.54 -21.61
CA GLY A 282 9.20 -12.38 -20.98
C GLY A 282 10.42 -12.35 -21.90
N ARG A 283 10.26 -12.61 -23.21
CA ARG A 283 11.37 -12.53 -24.17
C ARG A 283 11.80 -11.08 -24.42
N VAL A 284 10.89 -10.12 -24.24
CA VAL A 284 11.17 -8.70 -24.44
C VAL A 284 11.81 -8.09 -23.21
N LYS A 285 12.97 -7.46 -23.41
CA LYS A 285 13.66 -6.70 -22.36
C LYS A 285 13.08 -5.30 -22.25
N HIS A 286 12.97 -4.83 -21.01
CA HIS A 286 12.48 -3.48 -20.72
C HIS A 286 13.25 -2.41 -21.50
N GLY A 287 12.52 -1.53 -22.19
CA GLY A 287 13.06 -0.40 -22.96
C GLY A 287 13.67 -0.75 -24.32
N VAL A 288 13.69 -2.03 -24.72
CA VAL A 288 14.26 -2.46 -26.00
C VAL A 288 13.16 -2.67 -27.02
N CYS A 289 13.06 -1.75 -27.99
CA CYS A 289 12.23 -1.93 -29.18
C CYS A 289 13.02 -2.72 -30.23
N SER A 290 12.73 -4.02 -30.39
CA SER A 290 13.43 -4.92 -31.34
C SER A 290 12.46 -5.76 -32.17
N GLY A 291 12.96 -6.40 -33.24
CA GLY A 291 12.14 -7.20 -34.16
C GLY A 291 11.40 -8.38 -33.53
N ASN A 292 11.85 -8.88 -32.39
CA ASN A 292 11.22 -10.00 -31.67
C ASN A 292 9.89 -9.61 -31.00
N MET A 293 9.51 -8.33 -31.04
CA MET A 293 8.29 -7.86 -30.38
C MET A 293 7.01 -8.43 -30.98
N GLU A 294 6.95 -8.62 -32.29
CA GLU A 294 5.74 -9.13 -32.94
C GLU A 294 5.37 -10.54 -32.45
N ASP A 295 6.36 -11.43 -32.38
CA ASP A 295 6.18 -12.80 -31.87
C ASP A 295 5.88 -12.86 -30.37
N SER A 296 6.22 -11.79 -29.63
CA SER A 296 6.04 -11.69 -28.18
C SER A 296 4.72 -11.06 -27.76
N LYS A 297 3.91 -10.53 -28.70
CA LYS A 297 2.60 -9.93 -28.38
C LYS A 297 1.66 -10.97 -27.78
N VAL A 298 0.97 -10.56 -26.72
CA VAL A 298 -0.04 -11.40 -26.05
C VAL A 298 -1.38 -10.68 -26.03
N ASN A 299 -2.40 -11.34 -26.57
CA ASN A 299 -3.75 -10.77 -26.63
C ASN A 299 -4.38 -10.71 -25.23
N SER A 300 -4.97 -9.58 -24.91
CA SER A 300 -5.71 -9.36 -23.67
C SER A 300 -7.13 -9.90 -23.75
N ILE A 301 -7.78 -10.09 -22.60
CA ILE A 301 -9.20 -10.47 -22.55
C ILE A 301 -10.13 -9.51 -23.29
N LEU A 302 -9.73 -8.24 -23.49
CA LEU A 302 -10.50 -7.29 -24.31
C LEU A 302 -10.41 -7.64 -25.79
N ASP A 303 -9.25 -8.04 -26.29
CA ASP A 303 -9.08 -8.50 -27.67
C ASP A 303 -9.93 -9.73 -27.95
N TRP A 304 -9.99 -10.65 -26.98
CA TRP A 304 -10.81 -11.85 -27.06
C TRP A 304 -12.30 -11.52 -27.02
N ALA A 305 -12.70 -10.55 -26.19
CA ALA A 305 -14.08 -10.07 -26.12
C ALA A 305 -14.51 -9.36 -27.41
N LEU A 306 -13.64 -8.52 -28.00
CA LEU A 306 -13.85 -7.89 -29.29
C LEU A 306 -13.97 -8.92 -30.42
N ALA A 307 -13.08 -9.91 -30.46
CA ALA A 307 -13.15 -11.02 -31.41
C ALA A 307 -14.44 -11.84 -31.28
N ALA A 308 -14.97 -11.95 -30.06
CA ALA A 308 -16.28 -12.55 -29.77
C ALA A 308 -17.48 -11.63 -30.04
N GLY A 309 -17.27 -10.45 -30.62
CA GLY A 309 -18.33 -9.48 -30.96
C GLY A 309 -18.94 -8.77 -29.75
N LYS A 310 -18.26 -8.77 -28.59
CA LYS A 310 -18.72 -8.07 -27.38
C LYS A 310 -18.24 -6.62 -27.39
N SER A 311 -19.04 -5.75 -26.77
CA SER A 311 -18.58 -4.40 -26.45
C SER A 311 -17.57 -4.43 -25.31
N VAL A 312 -16.54 -3.60 -25.41
CA VAL A 312 -15.49 -3.48 -24.39
C VAL A 312 -15.34 -2.04 -23.92
N GLY A 313 -14.87 -1.87 -22.68
CA GLY A 313 -14.66 -0.56 -22.10
C GLY A 313 -13.60 -0.55 -21.02
N ILE A 314 -12.92 0.58 -20.90
CA ILE A 314 -11.85 0.82 -19.93
C ILE A 314 -12.22 2.06 -19.12
N VAL A 315 -12.22 1.91 -17.79
CA VAL A 315 -12.50 3.00 -16.85
C VAL A 315 -11.40 3.03 -15.80
N THR A 316 -10.76 4.18 -15.63
CA THR A 316 -9.69 4.37 -14.65
C THR A 316 -9.71 5.78 -14.09
N THR A 317 -9.20 5.95 -12.87
CA THR A 317 -8.88 7.26 -12.28
C THR A 317 -7.49 7.76 -12.68
N THR A 318 -6.68 6.91 -13.28
CA THR A 318 -5.31 7.24 -13.75
C THR A 318 -5.35 7.78 -15.17
N ARG A 319 -4.18 7.96 -15.79
CA ARG A 319 -4.08 8.22 -17.23
C ARG A 319 -4.51 6.97 -17.98
N ILE A 320 -5.27 7.10 -19.07
CA ILE A 320 -5.69 5.92 -19.86
C ILE A 320 -4.50 5.19 -20.51
N THR A 321 -3.38 5.89 -20.65
CA THR A 321 -2.07 5.39 -21.12
C THR A 321 -1.20 4.82 -20.00
N HIS A 322 -1.65 4.87 -18.74
CA HIS A 322 -0.92 4.27 -17.62
C HIS A 322 -0.85 2.74 -17.81
N ALA A 323 0.14 2.10 -17.19
CA ALA A 323 0.43 0.67 -17.38
C ALA A 323 -0.80 -0.26 -17.28
N THR A 324 -1.61 -0.04 -16.25
CA THR A 324 -2.76 -0.88 -15.91
C THR A 324 -3.86 -0.88 -16.99
N PRO A 325 -4.42 0.27 -17.41
CA PRO A 325 -5.32 0.30 -18.56
C PRO A 325 -4.62 -0.04 -19.88
N ALA A 326 -3.36 0.38 -20.07
CA ALA A 326 -2.62 0.12 -21.31
C ALA A 326 -2.45 -1.37 -21.60
N ALA A 327 -2.28 -2.23 -20.60
CA ALA A 327 -2.19 -3.68 -20.77
C ALA A 327 -3.44 -4.35 -21.36
N THR A 328 -4.56 -3.61 -21.50
CA THR A 328 -5.77 -4.10 -22.18
C THR A 328 -5.76 -3.89 -23.69
N TYR A 329 -4.81 -3.12 -24.24
CA TYR A 329 -4.81 -2.76 -25.67
C TYR A 329 -3.42 -2.54 -26.29
N ALA A 330 -2.40 -2.27 -25.47
CA ALA A 330 -1.08 -1.87 -25.91
C ALA A 330 -0.05 -2.99 -25.73
N HIS A 331 0.92 -3.00 -26.63
CA HIS A 331 2.10 -3.84 -26.62
C HIS A 331 3.33 -2.92 -26.62
N SER A 332 4.00 -2.76 -25.48
CA SER A 332 5.13 -1.83 -25.32
C SER A 332 6.23 -2.42 -24.44
N PRO A 333 7.52 -2.29 -24.84
CA PRO A 333 8.65 -2.73 -24.01
C PRO A 333 8.89 -1.79 -22.83
N SER A 334 8.23 -0.63 -22.78
CA SER A 334 8.28 0.28 -21.64
C SER A 334 6.91 0.91 -21.38
N ARG A 335 6.48 0.83 -20.12
CA ARG A 335 5.28 1.49 -19.61
C ARG A 335 5.34 3.01 -19.65
N ASP A 336 6.55 3.57 -19.72
CA ASP A 336 6.76 5.02 -19.71
C ASP A 336 6.56 5.63 -21.09
N TRP A 337 6.44 4.82 -22.14
CA TRP A 337 6.21 5.27 -23.52
C TRP A 337 4.74 5.64 -23.75
N GLU A 338 4.17 6.43 -22.82
CA GLU A 338 2.78 6.91 -22.85
C GLU A 338 2.54 7.83 -24.06
N SER A 339 3.55 8.62 -24.46
CA SER A 339 3.61 9.38 -25.71
C SER A 339 5.04 9.36 -26.28
N ASP A 340 5.17 9.78 -27.54
CA ASP A 340 6.43 10.05 -28.23
C ASP A 340 7.47 10.88 -27.43
N ARG A 341 7.03 11.68 -26.46
CA ARG A 341 7.90 12.46 -25.58
C ARG A 341 8.86 11.59 -24.77
N TRP A 342 8.43 10.41 -24.35
CA TRP A 342 9.19 9.52 -23.47
C TRP A 342 9.84 8.37 -24.22
N MET A 343 9.73 8.37 -25.54
CA MET A 343 10.34 7.39 -26.40
C MET A 343 11.76 7.80 -26.80
N PRO A 344 12.68 6.84 -26.99
CA PRO A 344 13.97 7.11 -27.61
C PRO A 344 13.77 7.56 -29.07
N ASN A 345 14.60 8.49 -29.53
CA ASN A 345 14.55 8.96 -30.92
C ASN A 345 14.89 7.81 -31.89
N GLY A 346 14.16 7.71 -33.00
CA GLY A 346 14.42 6.72 -34.06
C GLY A 346 13.91 5.31 -33.76
N THR A 347 13.11 5.12 -32.71
CA THR A 347 12.43 3.84 -32.44
C THR A 347 11.35 3.54 -33.47
N SER A 348 11.19 2.28 -33.85
CA SER A 348 10.09 1.80 -34.70
C SER A 348 8.80 1.55 -33.93
N CYS A 349 8.84 1.53 -32.60
CA CYS A 349 7.68 1.28 -31.76
C CYS A 349 6.71 2.48 -31.79
N LYS A 350 5.42 2.18 -31.68
CA LYS A 350 4.38 3.20 -31.45
C LYS A 350 4.24 3.48 -29.96
N ASP A 351 4.04 4.75 -29.60
CA ASP A 351 3.65 5.12 -28.23
C ASP A 351 2.27 4.57 -27.86
N ILE A 352 2.03 4.39 -26.55
CA ILE A 352 0.80 3.81 -26.02
C ILE A 352 -0.43 4.64 -26.44
N ALA A 353 -0.36 5.97 -26.44
CA ALA A 353 -1.47 6.82 -26.88
C ALA A 353 -1.84 6.58 -28.36
N ARG A 354 -0.84 6.41 -29.24
CA ARG A 354 -1.08 6.02 -30.63
C ARG A 354 -1.68 4.63 -30.76
N GLN A 355 -1.21 3.64 -30.00
CA GLN A 355 -1.76 2.28 -30.04
C GLN A 355 -3.25 2.26 -29.63
N LEU A 356 -3.65 3.10 -28.66
CA LEU A 356 -5.05 3.21 -28.26
C LEU A 356 -5.97 3.66 -29.42
N ILE A 357 -5.53 4.66 -30.19
CA ILE A 357 -6.36 5.31 -31.20
C ILE A 357 -6.24 4.63 -32.56
N GLU A 358 -5.02 4.29 -32.99
CA GLU A 358 -4.73 3.75 -34.32
C GLU A 358 -5.01 2.26 -34.41
N ASP A 359 -4.61 1.50 -33.39
CA ASP A 359 -4.64 0.03 -33.44
C ASP A 359 -5.94 -0.52 -32.80
N ASN A 360 -6.57 0.24 -31.91
CA ASN A 360 -7.73 -0.19 -31.13
C ASN A 360 -8.98 0.72 -31.25
N PRO A 361 -9.42 1.12 -32.46
CA PRO A 361 -10.54 2.05 -32.64
C PRO A 361 -11.91 1.47 -32.24
N ASN A 362 -11.99 0.16 -31.96
CA ASN A 362 -13.23 -0.54 -31.64
C ASN A 362 -13.58 -0.57 -30.15
N ILE A 363 -12.74 0.00 -29.27
CA ILE A 363 -13.05 0.12 -27.84
C ILE A 363 -14.21 1.09 -27.66
N ASN A 364 -15.32 0.63 -27.08
CA ASN A 364 -16.56 1.41 -27.05
C ASN A 364 -16.54 2.52 -26.00
N VAL A 365 -15.89 2.28 -24.85
CA VAL A 365 -15.86 3.23 -23.73
C VAL A 365 -14.43 3.40 -23.25
N ILE A 366 -13.96 4.64 -23.24
CA ILE A 366 -12.63 5.02 -22.78
C ILE A 366 -12.79 6.18 -21.81
N LEU A 367 -12.66 5.92 -20.51
CA LEU A 367 -12.81 6.93 -19.46
C LEU A 367 -11.59 6.94 -18.54
N GLY A 368 -10.93 8.08 -18.46
CA GLY A 368 -9.78 8.31 -17.58
C GLY A 368 -9.12 9.66 -17.84
N GLY A 369 -7.96 9.87 -17.24
CA GLY A 369 -7.13 11.06 -17.46
C GLY A 369 -6.10 10.87 -18.59
N GLY A 370 -5.09 11.75 -18.61
CA GLY A 370 -3.95 11.63 -19.52
C GLY A 370 -4.05 12.46 -20.80
N ARG A 371 -4.92 13.46 -20.85
CA ARG A 371 -5.16 14.33 -22.02
C ARG A 371 -3.88 14.84 -22.67
N SER A 372 -2.88 15.24 -21.87
CA SER A 372 -1.60 15.75 -22.37
C SER A 372 -0.84 14.75 -23.27
N ASN A 373 -1.04 13.44 -23.14
CA ASN A 373 -0.39 12.43 -23.98
C ASN A 373 -0.94 12.38 -25.42
N PHE A 374 -2.13 12.95 -25.64
CA PHE A 374 -2.84 12.96 -26.92
C PHE A 374 -2.75 14.30 -27.65
N LEU A 375 -2.38 15.38 -26.94
CA LEU A 375 -2.33 16.73 -27.47
C LEU A 375 -0.91 17.12 -27.92
N PRO A 376 -0.76 17.92 -28.99
CA PRO A 376 0.52 18.48 -29.37
C PRO A 376 0.98 19.55 -28.38
N LYS A 377 2.29 19.81 -28.31
CA LYS A 377 2.87 20.87 -27.45
C LYS A 377 2.27 22.27 -27.68
N THR A 378 1.76 22.54 -28.88
CA THR A 378 1.14 23.80 -29.25
C THR A 378 -0.29 23.93 -28.75
N ALA A 379 -0.95 22.82 -28.40
CA ALA A 379 -2.31 22.83 -27.88
C ALA A 379 -2.30 22.98 -26.35
N THR A 380 -3.07 23.96 -25.88
CA THR A 380 -3.33 24.18 -24.46
C THR A 380 -4.40 23.21 -23.96
N ASP A 381 -4.26 22.75 -22.71
CA ASP A 381 -5.28 21.95 -22.07
C ASP A 381 -6.56 22.77 -21.84
N PRO A 382 -7.75 22.24 -22.15
CA PRO A 382 -9.01 22.98 -22.06
C PRO A 382 -9.45 23.29 -20.63
N GLU A 383 -8.97 22.55 -19.62
CA GLU A 383 -9.28 22.81 -18.20
C GLU A 383 -8.21 23.66 -17.53
N TYR A 384 -6.96 23.58 -18.01
CA TYR A 384 -5.81 24.23 -17.38
C TYR A 384 -4.99 25.02 -18.41
N ALA A 385 -5.23 26.33 -18.48
CA ALA A 385 -4.57 27.23 -19.44
C ALA A 385 -3.03 27.24 -19.37
N ASN A 386 -2.44 26.82 -18.24
CA ASN A 386 -0.99 26.75 -18.04
C ASN A 386 -0.38 25.38 -18.40
N LYS A 387 -1.19 24.42 -18.85
CA LYS A 387 -0.72 23.10 -19.28
C LYS A 387 -0.87 22.97 -20.79
N THR A 388 0.11 22.33 -21.42
CA THR A 388 0.08 22.00 -22.84
C THR A 388 0.23 20.50 -23.05
N GLY A 389 -0.01 20.07 -24.28
CA GLY A 389 0.25 18.71 -24.71
C GLY A 389 1.73 18.31 -24.63
N TYR A 390 1.98 17.01 -24.62
CA TYR A 390 3.33 16.46 -24.54
C TYR A 390 3.87 16.03 -25.90
N ARG A 391 2.99 15.88 -26.91
CA ARG A 391 3.40 15.34 -28.18
C ARG A 391 4.32 16.26 -28.96
N ARG A 392 5.43 15.71 -29.45
CA ARG A 392 6.47 16.38 -30.24
C ARG A 392 6.23 16.24 -31.74
N ASP A 393 5.48 15.23 -32.15
CA ASP A 393 5.06 14.99 -33.54
C ASP A 393 4.02 15.98 -34.09
N GLY A 394 3.54 16.92 -33.25
CA GLY A 394 2.57 17.94 -33.66
C GLY A 394 1.14 17.41 -33.87
N ARG A 395 0.87 16.14 -33.56
CA ARG A 395 -0.44 15.51 -33.78
C ARG A 395 -1.40 15.74 -32.63
N ASN A 396 -2.69 15.89 -32.96
CA ASN A 396 -3.79 15.82 -32.01
C ASN A 396 -4.55 14.50 -32.20
N LEU A 397 -4.22 13.51 -31.36
CA LEU A 397 -4.78 12.16 -31.49
C LEU A 397 -6.28 12.11 -31.14
N ILE A 398 -6.79 13.05 -30.35
CA ILE A 398 -8.22 13.13 -30.04
C ILE A 398 -9.00 13.53 -31.30
N GLU A 399 -8.51 14.52 -32.03
CA GLU A 399 -9.10 14.90 -33.31
C GLU A 399 -8.99 13.79 -34.35
N ASP A 400 -7.83 13.12 -34.43
CA ASP A 400 -7.63 11.97 -35.33
C ASP A 400 -8.67 10.88 -35.06
N TYR A 401 -8.90 10.54 -33.78
CA TYR A 401 -9.91 9.57 -33.37
C TYR A 401 -11.33 10.00 -33.76
N LEU A 402 -11.72 11.24 -33.45
CA LEU A 402 -13.06 11.75 -33.77
C LEU A 402 -13.31 11.74 -35.28
N ARG A 403 -12.32 12.10 -36.09
CA ARG A 403 -12.42 12.04 -37.56
C ARG A 403 -12.64 10.60 -38.04
N GLN A 404 -11.92 9.62 -37.48
CA GLN A 404 -12.10 8.20 -37.81
C GLN A 404 -13.48 7.67 -37.42
N VAL A 405 -13.97 8.02 -36.22
CA VAL A 405 -15.30 7.59 -35.74
C VAL A 405 -16.41 8.19 -36.60
N ILE A 406 -16.32 9.48 -36.95
CA ILE A 406 -17.28 10.15 -37.83
C ILE A 406 -17.28 9.49 -39.21
N TYR A 407 -16.10 9.22 -39.77
CA TYR A 407 -15.96 8.55 -41.06
C TYR A 407 -16.59 7.15 -41.05
N THR A 408 -16.30 6.35 -40.02
CA THR A 408 -16.81 4.99 -39.87
C THR A 408 -18.33 4.97 -39.69
N THR A 409 -18.88 5.93 -38.93
CA THR A 409 -20.32 6.08 -38.73
C THR A 409 -21.02 6.41 -40.05
N LYS A 410 -20.51 7.38 -40.80
CA LYS A 410 -21.05 7.75 -42.13
C LYS A 410 -21.01 6.58 -43.12
N LEU A 411 -19.96 5.76 -43.10
CA LEU A 411 -19.88 4.55 -43.93
C LEU A 411 -20.93 3.51 -43.55
N LYS A 412 -21.16 3.29 -42.25
CA LYS A 412 -22.19 2.36 -41.76
C LYS A 412 -23.60 2.84 -42.14
N GLU A 413 -23.86 4.13 -42.05
CA GLU A 413 -25.13 4.74 -42.49
C GLU A 413 -25.35 4.56 -44.00
N ARG A 414 -24.34 4.85 -44.83
CA ARG A 414 -24.42 4.64 -46.29
C ARG A 414 -24.64 3.18 -46.68
N LYS A 415 -24.02 2.23 -45.98
CA LYS A 415 -24.26 0.80 -46.22
C LYS A 415 -25.67 0.36 -45.80
N ARG A 416 -26.21 0.93 -44.72
CA ARG A 416 -27.60 0.67 -44.29
C ARG A 416 -28.63 1.19 -45.28
N THR A 417 -28.45 2.42 -45.80
CA THR A 417 -29.35 2.98 -46.82
C THR A 417 -29.23 2.27 -48.17
N ALA A 418 -28.08 1.66 -48.50
CA ALA A 418 -27.92 0.86 -49.70
C ALA A 418 -28.46 -0.58 -49.59
N MET A 419 -28.69 -1.11 -48.37
CA MET A 419 -29.20 -2.47 -48.13
C MET A 419 -30.70 -2.53 -47.80
N THR A 420 -31.42 -1.41 -47.85
CA THR A 420 -32.89 -1.39 -47.79
C THR A 420 -33.43 -1.33 -49.22
N PRO A 421 -33.96 -2.44 -49.80
CA PRO A 421 -34.68 -2.35 -51.05
C PRO A 421 -35.99 -1.59 -50.81
N ALA A 422 -36.39 -0.78 -51.79
CA ALA A 422 -37.68 -0.10 -51.84
C ALA A 422 -38.85 -1.08 -51.86
#